data_AF-A0A091L7Q6-F1
#
_entry.id   AF-A0A091L7Q6-F1
#
_cell.length_a   1.000
_cell.length_b   1.000
_cell.length_c   1.000
_cell.angle_alpha   90.00
_cell.angle_beta   90.00
_cell.angle_gamma   90.00
#
_symmetry.space_group_name_H-M   'P 1'
#
loop_
_entity.id
_entity.type
_entity.pdbx_description
1 polymer ?
#
loop_
_entity_poly.entity_id
_entity_poly.type
_entity_poly.pdbx_seq_one_letter_code
_entity_poly.pdbx_strand_id
1 'polypeptide(L)'
;QVGKTSLIMALVGEEFPEEVPPRAEEITIPADVTPEKVPTHIVDYSESEQTEDELQEEIAKANVVCVVYDVTKEATIEKIRTKWIPMVNGGVEKGARIPIILVGNKSDLQVGSSMDVILPIMNQFSEIETCVECSAKNLKNISELFYYAQKAVLHPTAPLYDPEEKQLKPACARALTRIFNLSDQDNNQILSDDELNYFQKSCFGNPLAPQALEDVKMVVWKNTTDGVQDNGLTLNGFLFLNTLFIQRGRHETTWTILRRFGYDDELVLTDDYLYPQFRLPPGCSTELNHLGYQFLQRLFEKHDKDQDGALSPTELQNFFSVFPCVPWGPELYNTVCTTDKGLLSLHGFLCQWTLVAYLDVRHCLECLGYLGYPILSEQDSQTQALTVTREKRIDLEKGQTQRNVFLCKVLGARGAGKSAFLQAFLGRSLAAQRENPGEPSLYAINTVQVNGQEKYLILYEVSADTKFVKPSDAACDVACFIYDLSDPRSFSYCASIYKQHYMDSQIPCVFVASKTDLPEASQQPGLSPAEFCYKHCLPPPFLFSCHGQGPPGTTVYTKLATAATFPHLNAVELGAASFWLRVALGAAVTALVGFTLYRVLAKNK
;
A
#
# COMPACT_ATOMS: atom_id res chain seq x y z
N GLN A 1 10.46 -55.62 -0.44
CA GLN A 1 10.46 -54.40 0.38
C GLN A 1 11.47 -53.40 -0.20
N VAL A 2 11.06 -52.14 -0.34
CA VAL A 2 11.86 -51.03 -0.91
C VAL A 2 12.67 -50.26 0.14
N GLY A 3 12.40 -50.49 1.43
CA GLY A 3 13.16 -49.90 2.55
C GLY A 3 12.71 -48.52 3.00
N LYS A 4 11.40 -48.24 3.05
CA LYS A 4 10.83 -46.97 3.54
C LYS A 4 11.12 -46.75 5.02
N THR A 5 10.70 -47.70 5.84
CA THR A 5 10.85 -47.70 7.30
C THR A 5 12.33 -47.60 7.71
N SER A 6 13.23 -48.28 7.00
CA SER A 6 14.67 -48.18 7.24
C SER A 6 15.25 -46.79 6.97
N LEU A 7 14.72 -46.03 6.01
CA LEU A 7 15.16 -44.63 5.78
C LEU A 7 14.74 -43.73 6.94
N ILE A 8 13.51 -43.91 7.43
CA ILE A 8 12.94 -43.12 8.53
C ILE A 8 13.67 -43.43 9.84
N MET A 9 13.86 -44.71 10.17
CA MET A 9 14.61 -45.11 11.37
C MET A 9 16.07 -44.68 11.31
N ALA A 10 16.71 -44.75 10.13
CA ALA A 10 18.09 -44.28 9.96
C ALA A 10 18.23 -42.77 10.13
N LEU A 11 17.20 -41.97 9.79
CA LEU A 11 17.18 -40.54 10.08
C LEU A 11 17.15 -40.27 11.59
N VAL A 12 16.32 -41.01 12.34
CA VAL A 12 16.12 -40.77 13.78
C VAL A 12 17.26 -41.34 14.62
N GLY A 13 17.74 -42.53 14.26
CA GLY A 13 18.79 -43.24 15.02
C GLY A 13 20.22 -42.88 14.60
N GLU A 14 20.40 -42.18 13.47
CA GLU A 14 21.72 -41.93 12.85
C GLU A 14 22.54 -43.22 12.61
N GLU A 15 21.87 -44.37 12.51
CA GLU A 15 22.47 -45.68 12.27
C GLU A 15 21.51 -46.59 11.49
N PHE A 16 22.03 -47.63 10.85
CA PHE A 16 21.18 -48.58 10.14
C PHE A 16 20.53 -49.57 11.13
N PRO A 17 19.18 -49.68 11.16
CA PRO A 17 18.50 -50.58 12.08
C PRO A 17 18.78 -52.06 11.78
N GLU A 18 19.13 -52.84 12.80
CA GLU A 18 19.31 -54.30 12.68
C GLU A 18 17.97 -55.01 12.42
N GLU A 19 16.91 -54.58 13.10
CA GLU A 19 15.53 -55.05 12.90
C GLU A 19 14.64 -53.91 12.42
N VAL A 20 13.94 -54.13 11.30
CA VAL A 20 13.07 -53.13 10.69
C VAL A 20 11.61 -53.57 10.82
N PRO A 21 10.77 -52.85 11.58
CA PRO A 21 9.34 -53.14 11.67
C PRO A 21 8.65 -52.90 10.32
N PRO A 22 7.43 -53.43 10.12
CA PRO A 22 6.65 -53.20 8.90
C PRO A 22 6.25 -51.73 8.67
N ARG A 23 6.22 -50.91 9.73
CA ARG A 23 5.86 -49.48 9.72
C ARG A 23 6.61 -48.75 10.84
N ALA A 24 7.06 -47.51 10.59
CA ALA A 24 7.55 -46.63 11.64
C ALA A 24 6.40 -45.91 12.36
N GLU A 25 6.58 -45.62 13.66
CA GLU A 25 5.69 -44.69 14.37
C GLU A 25 5.78 -43.28 13.77
N GLU A 26 4.74 -42.48 13.96
CA GLU A 26 4.71 -41.09 13.48
C GLU A 26 5.82 -40.27 14.15
N ILE A 27 6.64 -39.63 13.33
CA ILE A 27 7.79 -38.86 13.79
C ILE A 27 7.54 -37.39 13.51
N THR A 28 7.83 -36.55 14.49
CA THR A 28 7.82 -35.10 14.33
C THR A 28 9.22 -34.56 14.57
N ILE A 29 9.78 -33.94 13.54
CA ILE A 29 11.04 -33.21 13.62
C ILE A 29 10.70 -31.76 14.02
N PRO A 30 11.17 -31.28 15.17
CA PRO A 30 10.91 -29.91 15.62
C PRO A 30 11.49 -28.86 14.66
N ALA A 31 10.89 -27.67 14.63
CA ALA A 31 11.36 -26.55 13.81
C ALA A 31 12.85 -26.23 14.06
N ASP A 32 13.28 -26.21 15.33
CA ASP A 32 14.62 -25.80 15.74
C ASP A 32 15.77 -26.65 15.18
N VAL A 33 15.47 -27.88 14.75
CA VAL A 33 16.48 -28.80 14.17
C VAL A 33 16.43 -28.85 12.64
N THR A 34 15.43 -28.21 12.02
CA THR A 34 15.31 -28.13 10.56
C THR A 34 15.99 -26.87 10.03
N PRO A 35 16.65 -26.93 8.86
CA PRO A 35 17.27 -25.74 8.24
C PRO A 35 16.28 -24.60 7.99
N GLU A 36 15.04 -24.96 7.62
CA GLU A 36 13.97 -24.02 7.27
C GLU A 36 13.18 -23.50 8.48
N LYS A 37 13.45 -24.02 9.69
CA LYS A 37 12.72 -23.69 10.93
C LYS A 37 11.21 -24.00 10.85
N VAL A 38 10.86 -25.11 10.20
CA VAL A 38 9.47 -25.57 10.04
C VAL A 38 9.35 -26.99 10.62
N PRO A 39 8.35 -27.27 11.48
CA PRO A 39 8.16 -28.62 11.99
C PRO A 39 7.81 -29.57 10.84
N THR A 40 8.39 -30.78 10.85
CA THR A 40 8.15 -31.79 9.80
C THR A 40 7.56 -33.04 10.41
N HIS A 41 6.35 -33.38 9.97
CA HIS A 41 5.64 -34.59 10.37
C HIS A 41 5.85 -35.67 9.30
N ILE A 42 6.36 -36.83 9.71
CA ILE A 42 6.68 -37.95 8.83
C ILE A 42 5.76 -39.11 9.17
N VAL A 43 5.01 -39.58 8.17
CA VAL A 43 4.11 -40.72 8.27
C VAL A 43 4.61 -41.83 7.34
N ASP A 44 4.84 -43.03 7.90
CA ASP A 44 5.14 -44.24 7.12
C ASP A 44 3.87 -45.03 6.84
N TYR A 45 3.70 -45.47 5.59
CA TYR A 45 2.57 -46.31 5.17
C TYR A 45 3.00 -47.76 4.95
N SER A 46 2.19 -48.71 5.42
CA SER A 46 2.42 -50.14 5.23
C SER A 46 1.17 -50.89 4.75
N GLU A 47 1.24 -51.49 3.56
CA GLU A 47 0.16 -52.34 3.01
C GLU A 47 -0.18 -53.56 3.90
N SER A 48 0.70 -53.95 4.83
CA SER A 48 0.42 -55.07 5.76
C SER A 48 -0.39 -54.66 6.99
N GLU A 49 -0.40 -53.37 7.34
CA GLU A 49 -1.02 -52.86 8.56
C GLU A 49 -2.16 -51.89 8.30
N GLN A 50 -2.17 -51.25 7.14
CA GLN A 50 -3.13 -50.21 6.77
C GLN A 50 -3.87 -50.55 5.48
N THR A 51 -5.09 -50.04 5.38
CA THR A 51 -5.99 -50.17 4.23
C THR A 51 -5.70 -49.09 3.18
N GLU A 52 -6.26 -49.27 1.98
CA GLU A 52 -6.14 -48.30 0.89
C GLU A 52 -6.93 -47.00 1.18
N ASP A 53 -8.03 -47.09 1.93
CA ASP A 53 -8.81 -45.92 2.38
C ASP A 53 -7.98 -45.06 3.35
N GLU A 54 -7.29 -45.69 4.31
CA GLU A 54 -6.36 -44.99 5.23
C GLU A 54 -5.19 -44.34 4.46
N LEU A 55 -4.67 -44.99 3.43
CA LEU A 55 -3.65 -44.38 2.56
C LEU A 55 -4.17 -43.12 1.88
N GLN A 56 -5.40 -43.16 1.34
CA GLN A 56 -5.99 -41.99 0.69
C GLN A 56 -6.23 -40.84 1.67
N GLU A 57 -6.67 -41.15 2.90
CA GLU A 57 -6.80 -40.15 3.96
C GLU A 57 -5.45 -39.49 4.32
N GLU A 58 -4.37 -40.28 4.41
CA GLU A 58 -3.03 -39.75 4.69
C GLU A 58 -2.47 -38.93 3.52
N ILE A 59 -2.68 -39.38 2.28
CA ILE A 59 -2.31 -38.60 1.08
C ILE A 59 -3.06 -37.26 1.07
N ALA A 60 -4.35 -37.24 1.41
CA ALA A 60 -5.15 -36.02 1.43
C ALA A 60 -4.66 -34.98 2.47
N LYS A 61 -4.00 -35.43 3.54
CA LYS A 61 -3.39 -34.56 4.56
C LYS A 61 -1.96 -34.14 4.20
N ALA A 62 -1.30 -34.84 3.27
CA ALA A 62 0.11 -34.65 2.99
C ALA A 62 0.38 -33.36 2.19
N ASN A 63 1.41 -32.62 2.60
CA ASN A 63 1.92 -31.49 1.81
C ASN A 63 2.92 -31.94 0.73
N VAL A 64 3.55 -33.10 0.90
CA VAL A 64 4.52 -33.70 -0.03
C VAL A 64 4.50 -35.21 0.15
N VAL A 65 4.69 -35.97 -0.93
CA VAL A 65 4.75 -37.44 -0.90
C VAL A 65 6.08 -37.95 -1.41
N CYS A 66 6.77 -38.75 -0.59
CA CYS A 66 8.01 -39.43 -0.95
C CYS A 66 7.72 -40.85 -1.46
N VAL A 67 7.94 -41.10 -2.76
CA VAL A 67 7.76 -42.42 -3.37
C VAL A 67 9.10 -43.16 -3.41
N VAL A 68 9.24 -44.18 -2.55
CA VAL A 68 10.47 -44.96 -2.43
C VAL A 68 10.45 -46.17 -3.35
N TYR A 69 11.51 -46.32 -4.15
CA TYR A 69 11.75 -47.50 -4.99
C TYR A 69 13.11 -48.13 -4.67
N ASP A 70 13.28 -49.37 -5.09
CA ASP A 70 14.53 -50.12 -4.92
C ASP A 70 15.33 -50.01 -6.21
N VAL A 71 16.50 -49.35 -6.18
CA VAL A 71 17.33 -49.11 -7.38
C VAL A 71 17.73 -50.40 -8.08
N THR A 72 17.75 -51.53 -7.35
CA THR A 72 18.10 -52.86 -7.90
C THR A 72 16.94 -53.56 -8.59
N LYS A 73 15.71 -53.03 -8.52
CA LYS A 73 14.49 -53.70 -8.99
C LYS A 73 13.65 -52.80 -9.91
N GLU A 74 13.78 -52.99 -11.21
CA GLU A 74 12.99 -52.28 -12.24
C GLU A 74 11.48 -52.35 -12.02
N ALA A 75 10.95 -53.50 -11.56
CA ALA A 75 9.53 -53.64 -11.27
C ALA A 75 8.99 -52.65 -10.21
N THR A 76 9.86 -52.12 -9.34
CA THR A 76 9.47 -51.07 -8.38
C THR A 76 9.44 -49.69 -9.02
N ILE A 77 10.26 -49.47 -10.05
CA ILE A 77 10.29 -48.24 -10.85
C ILE A 77 9.06 -48.15 -11.75
N GLU A 78 8.65 -49.26 -12.39
CA GLU A 78 7.42 -49.29 -13.22
C GLU A 78 6.15 -48.96 -12.41
N LYS A 79 6.11 -49.35 -11.13
CA LYS A 79 5.00 -49.04 -10.22
C LYS A 79 4.86 -47.55 -9.92
N ILE A 80 5.93 -46.77 -10.07
CA ILE A 80 5.87 -45.30 -9.89
C ILE A 80 4.87 -44.72 -10.91
N ARG A 81 5.04 -45.08 -12.19
CA ARG A 81 4.18 -44.60 -13.28
C ARG A 81 2.78 -45.18 -13.26
N THR A 82 2.66 -46.46 -12.95
CA THR A 82 1.41 -47.22 -13.14
C THR A 82 0.49 -47.22 -11.93
N LYS A 83 1.04 -47.05 -10.71
CA LYS A 83 0.28 -47.09 -9.45
C LYS A 83 0.43 -45.80 -8.66
N TRP A 84 1.65 -45.43 -8.27
CA TRP A 84 1.86 -44.43 -7.21
C TRP A 84 1.53 -43.00 -7.64
N ILE A 85 2.00 -42.55 -8.81
CA ILE A 85 1.68 -41.19 -9.28
C ILE A 85 0.16 -41.03 -9.52
N PRO A 86 -0.53 -41.95 -10.22
CA PRO A 86 -2.00 -41.91 -10.32
C PRO A 86 -2.72 -41.99 -8.97
N MET A 87 -2.17 -42.70 -7.99
CA MET A 87 -2.78 -42.76 -6.65
C MET A 87 -2.72 -41.41 -5.93
N VAL A 88 -1.59 -40.70 -6.03
CA VAL A 88 -1.39 -39.42 -5.34
C VAL A 88 -2.18 -38.29 -6.01
N ASN A 89 -2.11 -38.19 -7.36
CA ASN A 89 -2.64 -37.03 -8.08
C ASN A 89 -3.69 -37.38 -9.16
N GLY A 90 -4.03 -38.65 -9.38
CA GLY A 90 -4.89 -39.08 -10.50
C GLY A 90 -6.38 -38.70 -10.38
N GLY A 91 -6.86 -38.37 -9.18
CA GLY A 91 -8.19 -37.80 -8.97
C GLY A 91 -8.26 -36.27 -9.11
N VAL A 92 -7.12 -35.60 -9.26
CA VAL A 92 -7.00 -34.14 -9.24
C VAL A 92 -6.95 -33.61 -10.67
N GLU A 93 -8.11 -33.53 -11.32
CA GLU A 93 -8.22 -32.92 -12.66
C GLU A 93 -8.09 -31.39 -12.62
N LYS A 94 -8.42 -30.76 -11.47
CA LYS A 94 -8.30 -29.31 -11.22
C LYS A 94 -8.00 -29.05 -9.74
N GLY A 95 -6.75 -28.76 -9.42
CA GLY A 95 -6.28 -28.42 -8.07
C GLY A 95 -4.75 -28.34 -8.01
N ALA A 96 -4.20 -27.80 -6.93
CA ALA A 96 -2.77 -27.87 -6.65
C ALA A 96 -2.39 -29.34 -6.44
N ARG A 97 -1.55 -29.89 -7.33
CA ARG A 97 -1.04 -31.26 -7.20
C ARG A 97 -0.10 -31.34 -6.01
N ILE A 98 -0.16 -32.45 -5.28
CA ILE A 98 0.79 -32.70 -4.20
C ILE A 98 2.17 -32.97 -4.82
N PRO A 99 3.24 -32.25 -4.44
CA PRO A 99 4.58 -32.49 -4.95
C PRO A 99 5.06 -33.89 -4.57
N ILE A 100 5.74 -34.55 -5.51
CA ILE A 100 6.27 -35.90 -5.36
C ILE A 100 7.80 -35.86 -5.38
N ILE A 101 8.42 -36.50 -4.40
CA ILE A 101 9.87 -36.75 -4.36
C ILE A 101 10.11 -38.23 -4.62
N LEU A 102 10.88 -38.55 -5.65
CA LEU A 102 11.29 -39.94 -5.90
C LEU A 102 12.51 -40.29 -5.07
N VAL A 103 12.48 -41.45 -4.43
CA VAL A 103 13.56 -41.90 -3.54
C VAL A 103 14.10 -43.25 -4.00
N GLY A 104 15.27 -43.25 -4.62
CA GLY A 104 15.95 -44.48 -5.03
C GLY A 104 16.77 -45.05 -3.88
N ASN A 105 16.21 -45.98 -3.12
CA ASN A 105 16.90 -46.57 -1.97
C ASN A 105 17.75 -47.79 -2.34
N LYS A 106 18.69 -48.16 -1.45
CA LYS A 106 19.68 -49.25 -1.60
C LYS A 106 20.75 -48.98 -2.65
N SER A 107 21.14 -47.71 -2.81
CA SER A 107 22.23 -47.34 -3.72
C SER A 107 23.57 -47.99 -3.39
N ASP A 108 23.72 -48.57 -2.19
CA ASP A 108 24.90 -49.36 -1.80
C ASP A 108 25.01 -50.71 -2.53
N LEU A 109 23.93 -51.20 -3.13
CA LEU A 109 23.88 -52.50 -3.83
C LEU A 109 24.14 -52.39 -5.34
N GLN A 110 24.22 -51.18 -5.89
CA GLN A 110 24.38 -50.95 -7.33
C GLN A 110 25.57 -50.04 -7.61
N VAL A 111 26.37 -50.39 -8.63
CA VAL A 111 27.48 -49.57 -9.11
C VAL A 111 26.98 -48.77 -10.31
N GLY A 112 26.65 -47.51 -10.09
CA GLY A 112 26.07 -46.62 -11.10
C GLY A 112 24.78 -45.95 -10.58
N SER A 113 24.29 -44.97 -11.34
CA SER A 113 23.07 -44.24 -11.00
C SER A 113 21.88 -44.78 -11.82
N SER A 114 20.73 -44.91 -11.17
CA SER A 114 19.44 -45.26 -11.78
C SER A 114 18.77 -44.08 -12.50
N MET A 115 19.41 -42.90 -12.49
CA MET A 115 18.86 -41.66 -13.05
C MET A 115 18.48 -41.75 -14.53
N ASP A 116 19.19 -42.52 -15.36
CA ASP A 116 18.85 -42.68 -16.79
C ASP A 116 17.44 -43.26 -17.01
N VAL A 117 16.98 -44.11 -16.09
CA VAL A 117 15.63 -44.71 -16.15
C VAL A 117 14.58 -43.77 -15.57
N ILE A 118 14.96 -42.95 -14.58
CA ILE A 118 14.05 -42.03 -13.87
C ILE A 118 13.83 -40.72 -14.61
N LEU A 119 14.83 -40.20 -15.33
CA LEU A 119 14.73 -38.93 -16.07
C LEU A 119 13.53 -38.89 -17.03
N PRO A 120 13.23 -39.94 -17.82
CA PRO A 120 12.02 -39.97 -18.64
C PRO A 120 10.72 -39.97 -17.81
N ILE A 121 10.73 -40.45 -16.56
CA ILE A 121 9.56 -40.39 -15.67
C ILE A 121 9.35 -38.95 -15.20
N MET A 122 10.42 -38.28 -14.75
CA MET A 122 10.37 -36.89 -14.31
C MET A 122 9.90 -35.96 -15.43
N ASN A 123 10.37 -36.17 -16.66
CA ASN A 123 9.93 -35.38 -17.81
C ASN A 123 8.46 -35.64 -18.20
N GLN A 124 7.89 -36.78 -17.83
CA GLN A 124 6.51 -37.13 -18.13
C GLN A 124 5.52 -36.58 -17.08
N PHE A 125 5.96 -36.45 -15.83
CA PHE A 125 5.10 -36.08 -14.70
C PHE A 125 5.66 -34.84 -14.01
N SER A 126 5.07 -33.68 -14.30
CA SER A 126 5.52 -32.38 -13.77
C SER A 126 5.36 -32.22 -12.26
N GLU A 127 4.55 -33.04 -11.60
CA GLU A 127 4.44 -33.11 -10.14
C GLU A 127 5.66 -33.70 -9.43
N ILE A 128 6.59 -34.31 -10.19
CA ILE A 128 7.84 -34.83 -9.63
C ILE A 128 8.86 -33.68 -9.57
N GLU A 129 9.13 -33.18 -8.36
CA GLU A 129 10.05 -32.06 -8.17
C GLU A 129 11.52 -32.51 -8.28
N THR A 130 11.87 -33.65 -7.68
CA THR A 130 13.24 -34.17 -7.74
C THR A 130 13.31 -35.68 -7.46
N CYS A 131 14.48 -36.27 -7.73
CA CYS A 131 14.83 -37.64 -7.38
C CYS A 131 16.11 -37.66 -6.54
N VAL A 132 16.07 -38.38 -5.42
CA VAL A 132 17.21 -38.53 -4.51
C VAL A 132 17.56 -40.02 -4.39
N GLU A 133 18.82 -40.36 -4.73
CA GLU A 133 19.34 -41.72 -4.51
C GLU A 133 19.94 -41.83 -3.11
N CYS A 134 19.38 -42.74 -2.30
CA CYS A 134 19.71 -42.92 -0.90
C CYS A 134 20.26 -44.33 -0.61
N SER A 135 21.00 -44.44 0.48
CA SER A 135 21.28 -45.73 1.12
C SER A 135 21.05 -45.61 2.61
N ALA A 136 19.97 -46.22 3.10
CA ALA A 136 19.73 -46.35 4.53
C ALA A 136 20.91 -47.02 5.25
N LYS A 137 21.55 -48.01 4.62
CA LYS A 137 22.66 -48.77 5.20
C LYS A 137 23.91 -47.93 5.41
N ASN A 138 24.25 -47.08 4.43
CA ASN A 138 25.44 -46.23 4.48
C ASN A 138 25.12 -44.80 4.94
N LEU A 139 23.88 -44.53 5.40
CA LEU A 139 23.39 -43.20 5.77
C LEU A 139 23.59 -42.15 4.66
N LYS A 140 23.55 -42.58 3.40
CA LYS A 140 23.79 -41.70 2.25
C LYS A 140 22.50 -40.98 1.86
N ASN A 141 22.59 -39.65 1.74
CA ASN A 141 21.53 -38.75 1.25
C ASN A 141 20.22 -38.78 2.05
N ILE A 142 20.26 -39.24 3.31
CA ILE A 142 19.07 -39.35 4.16
C ILE A 142 18.57 -37.96 4.53
N SER A 143 19.43 -37.08 5.03
CA SER A 143 19.06 -35.71 5.40
C SER A 143 18.64 -34.87 4.18
N GLU A 144 19.33 -35.05 3.05
CA GLU A 144 19.02 -34.39 1.79
C GLU A 144 17.60 -34.72 1.29
N LEU A 145 17.14 -35.96 1.46
CA LEU A 145 15.77 -36.35 1.11
C LEU A 145 14.73 -35.47 1.81
N PHE A 146 14.83 -35.35 3.14
CA PHE A 146 13.86 -34.58 3.91
C PHE A 146 14.02 -33.07 3.69
N TYR A 147 15.25 -32.61 3.46
CA TYR A 147 15.51 -31.23 3.04
C TYR A 147 14.81 -30.89 1.72
N TYR A 148 14.94 -31.73 0.69
CA TYR A 148 14.26 -31.51 -0.59
C TYR A 148 12.74 -31.63 -0.48
N ALA A 149 12.23 -32.52 0.38
CA ALA A 149 10.80 -32.62 0.64
C ALA A 149 10.23 -31.33 1.27
N GLN A 150 10.93 -30.73 2.24
CA GLN A 150 10.56 -29.42 2.80
C GLN A 150 10.62 -28.32 1.73
N LYS A 151 11.72 -28.26 0.96
CA LYS A 151 11.91 -27.24 -0.09
C LYS A 151 10.83 -27.30 -1.16
N ALA A 152 10.38 -28.48 -1.57
CA ALA A 152 9.31 -28.65 -2.57
C ALA A 152 7.97 -28.03 -2.11
N VAL A 153 7.69 -28.05 -0.81
CA VAL A 153 6.50 -27.40 -0.23
C VAL A 153 6.74 -25.90 -0.05
N LEU A 154 7.90 -25.54 0.49
CA LEU A 154 8.22 -24.16 0.85
C LEU A 154 8.58 -23.28 -0.34
N HIS A 155 8.93 -23.83 -1.49
CA HIS A 155 9.37 -23.08 -2.65
C HIS A 155 8.90 -23.74 -3.95
N PRO A 156 7.58 -23.89 -4.15
CA PRO A 156 7.06 -24.70 -5.24
C PRO A 156 7.48 -24.14 -6.61
N THR A 157 7.90 -25.00 -7.53
CA THR A 157 8.31 -24.56 -8.89
C THR A 157 7.08 -24.29 -9.77
N ALA A 158 5.99 -25.03 -9.54
CA ALA A 158 4.78 -25.04 -10.34
C ALA A 158 4.14 -23.66 -10.61
N PRO A 159 4.00 -22.71 -9.66
CA PRO A 159 3.44 -21.39 -9.95
C PRO A 159 4.41 -20.47 -10.71
N LEU A 160 5.71 -20.72 -10.64
CA LEU A 160 6.73 -19.83 -11.20
C LEU A 160 6.99 -20.07 -12.69
N TYR A 161 7.08 -21.33 -13.10
CA TYR A 161 7.68 -21.73 -14.37
C TYR A 161 6.88 -22.82 -15.07
N ASP A 162 6.85 -22.73 -16.39
CA ASP A 162 6.28 -23.74 -17.27
C ASP A 162 7.42 -24.59 -17.87
N PRO A 163 7.57 -25.87 -17.48
CA PRO A 163 8.63 -26.72 -17.99
C PRO A 163 8.47 -27.11 -19.46
N GLU A 164 7.23 -27.13 -19.99
CA GLU A 164 6.96 -27.48 -21.39
C GLU A 164 7.36 -26.33 -22.32
N GLU A 165 6.88 -25.12 -22.02
CA GLU A 165 7.17 -23.91 -22.78
C GLU A 165 8.54 -23.29 -22.45
N LYS A 166 9.20 -23.81 -21.41
CA LYS A 166 10.50 -23.35 -20.89
C LYS A 166 10.56 -21.85 -20.56
N GLN A 167 9.48 -21.31 -20.01
CA GLN A 167 9.34 -19.89 -19.69
C GLN A 167 8.65 -19.67 -18.35
N LEU A 168 8.80 -18.46 -17.80
CA LEU A 168 8.05 -18.05 -16.61
C LEU A 168 6.55 -18.05 -16.91
N LYS A 169 5.74 -18.48 -15.94
CA LYS A 169 4.29 -18.34 -16.04
C LYS A 169 3.89 -16.86 -16.03
N PRO A 170 2.78 -16.47 -16.68
CA PRO A 170 2.36 -15.07 -16.77
C PRO A 170 2.20 -14.36 -15.42
N ALA A 171 1.72 -15.06 -14.38
CA ALA A 171 1.58 -14.50 -13.05
C ALA A 171 2.94 -14.15 -12.42
N CYS A 172 3.92 -15.06 -12.53
CA CYS A 172 5.28 -14.85 -12.04
C CYS A 172 5.98 -13.71 -12.79
N ALA A 173 5.87 -13.70 -14.13
CA ALA A 173 6.40 -12.61 -14.94
C ALA A 173 5.81 -11.25 -14.52
N ARG A 174 4.49 -11.14 -14.34
CA ARG A 174 3.85 -9.90 -13.86
C ARG A 174 4.35 -9.47 -12.47
N ALA A 175 4.46 -10.41 -11.53
CA ALA A 175 4.94 -10.12 -10.18
C ALA A 175 6.39 -9.58 -10.21
N LEU A 176 7.27 -10.25 -10.97
CA LEU A 176 8.66 -9.83 -11.17
C LEU A 176 8.78 -8.50 -11.92
N THR A 177 7.93 -8.24 -12.92
CA THR A 177 7.87 -6.94 -13.61
C THR A 177 7.50 -5.81 -12.65
N ARG A 178 6.52 -6.03 -11.75
CA ARG A 178 6.21 -5.03 -10.71
C ARG A 178 7.42 -4.79 -9.80
N ILE A 179 8.11 -5.85 -9.37
CA ILE A 179 9.30 -5.74 -8.52
C ILE A 179 10.42 -4.97 -9.24
N PHE A 180 10.63 -5.22 -10.53
CA PHE A 180 11.57 -4.48 -11.37
C PHE A 180 11.23 -2.99 -11.38
N ASN A 181 9.98 -2.63 -11.70
CA ASN A 181 9.53 -1.23 -11.77
C ASN A 181 9.62 -0.50 -10.42
N LEU A 182 9.48 -1.21 -9.31
CA LEU A 182 9.69 -0.67 -7.96
C LEU A 182 11.17 -0.46 -7.65
N SER A 183 12.04 -1.34 -8.15
CA SER A 183 13.48 -1.31 -7.89
C SER A 183 14.21 -0.27 -8.74
N ASP A 184 13.74 -0.03 -9.96
CA ASP A 184 14.16 1.05 -10.85
C ASP A 184 13.80 2.40 -10.21
N GLN A 185 14.76 3.10 -9.60
CA GLN A 185 14.52 4.32 -8.83
C GLN A 185 14.44 5.58 -9.70
N ASP A 186 15.12 5.59 -10.85
CA ASP A 186 15.13 6.72 -11.78
C ASP A 186 14.16 6.57 -12.96
N ASN A 187 13.47 5.43 -13.06
CA ASN A 187 12.44 5.12 -14.07
C ASN A 187 12.97 5.13 -15.51
N ASN A 188 14.25 4.79 -15.67
CA ASN A 188 14.93 4.70 -16.97
C ASN A 188 14.75 3.32 -17.66
N GLN A 189 14.05 2.37 -17.03
CA GLN A 189 13.80 1.00 -17.48
C GLN A 189 15.02 0.06 -17.43
N ILE A 190 16.04 0.43 -16.66
CA ILE A 190 17.30 -0.29 -16.49
C ILE A 190 17.69 -0.25 -15.00
N LEU A 191 18.03 -1.39 -14.41
CA LEU A 191 18.62 -1.43 -13.07
C LEU A 191 20.13 -1.23 -13.17
N SER A 192 20.58 -0.06 -12.73
CA SER A 192 21.99 0.29 -12.55
C SER A 192 22.66 -0.56 -11.46
N ASP A 193 23.99 -0.46 -11.34
CA ASP A 193 24.74 -1.16 -10.29
C ASP A 193 24.30 -0.75 -8.88
N ASP A 194 23.99 0.52 -8.67
CA ASP A 194 23.54 1.03 -7.38
C ASP A 194 22.15 0.49 -7.02
N GLU A 195 21.24 0.46 -7.99
CA GLU A 195 19.89 -0.09 -7.80
C GLU A 195 19.90 -1.61 -7.61
N LEU A 196 20.74 -2.33 -8.37
CA LEU A 196 20.94 -3.77 -8.18
C LEU A 196 21.53 -4.08 -6.81
N ASN A 197 22.49 -3.28 -6.34
CA ASN A 197 23.06 -3.45 -5.01
C ASN A 197 22.04 -3.14 -3.91
N TYR A 198 21.22 -2.11 -4.07
CA TYR A 198 20.12 -1.82 -3.15
C TYR A 198 19.09 -2.95 -3.12
N PHE A 199 18.69 -3.45 -4.29
CA PHE A 199 17.80 -4.59 -4.44
C PHE A 199 18.35 -5.85 -3.76
N GLN A 200 19.63 -6.17 -4.00
CA GLN A 200 20.32 -7.32 -3.40
C GLN A 200 20.39 -7.21 -1.88
N LYS A 201 20.77 -6.04 -1.36
CA LYS A 201 20.80 -5.78 0.08
C LYS A 201 19.41 -5.92 0.70
N SER A 202 18.37 -5.43 0.03
CA SER A 202 17.00 -5.52 0.52
C SER A 202 16.44 -6.94 0.53
N CYS A 203 16.77 -7.77 -0.48
CA CYS A 203 16.27 -9.13 -0.60
C CYS A 203 17.12 -10.17 0.15
N PHE A 204 18.44 -10.02 0.17
CA PHE A 204 19.39 -11.05 0.63
C PHE A 204 20.33 -10.55 1.74
N GLY A 205 20.16 -9.31 2.21
CA GLY A 205 20.91 -8.72 3.32
C GLY A 205 22.32 -8.22 2.97
N ASN A 206 22.86 -8.59 1.80
CA ASN A 206 24.20 -8.20 1.38
C ASN A 206 24.23 -7.82 -0.12
N PRO A 207 25.01 -6.80 -0.52
CA PRO A 207 25.23 -6.50 -1.93
C PRO A 207 26.13 -7.55 -2.59
N LEU A 208 26.10 -7.61 -3.93
CA LEU A 208 27.01 -8.45 -4.69
C LEU A 208 28.40 -7.80 -4.78
N ALA A 209 29.44 -8.63 -4.81
CA ALA A 209 30.77 -8.12 -5.15
C ALA A 209 30.75 -7.58 -6.59
N PRO A 210 31.45 -6.46 -6.90
CA PRO A 210 31.41 -5.85 -8.24
C PRO A 210 31.74 -6.83 -9.37
N GLN A 211 32.72 -7.71 -9.17
CA GLN A 211 33.06 -8.74 -10.16
C GLN A 211 31.93 -9.76 -10.36
N ALA A 212 31.24 -10.17 -9.29
CA ALA A 212 30.13 -11.11 -9.39
C ALA A 212 28.93 -10.50 -10.12
N LEU A 213 28.70 -9.19 -9.94
CA LEU A 213 27.67 -8.46 -10.66
C LEU A 213 27.97 -8.37 -12.16
N GLU A 214 29.23 -8.10 -12.51
CA GLU A 214 29.68 -8.12 -13.91
C GLU A 214 29.54 -9.51 -14.54
N ASP A 215 29.91 -10.56 -13.80
CA ASP A 215 29.76 -11.94 -14.28
C ASP A 215 28.29 -12.29 -14.56
N VAL A 216 27.37 -11.82 -13.70
CA VAL A 216 25.92 -11.97 -13.89
C VAL A 216 25.48 -11.24 -15.17
N LYS A 217 25.84 -9.98 -15.35
CA LYS A 217 25.50 -9.22 -16.58
C LYS A 217 26.07 -9.87 -17.83
N MET A 218 27.30 -10.37 -17.78
CA MET A 218 27.93 -11.07 -18.90
C MET A 218 27.20 -12.36 -19.27
N VAL A 219 26.63 -13.08 -18.29
CA VAL A 219 25.76 -14.24 -18.56
C VAL A 219 24.47 -13.78 -19.24
N VAL A 220 23.82 -12.71 -18.78
CA VAL A 220 22.60 -12.19 -19.40
C VAL A 220 22.87 -11.74 -20.84
N TRP A 221 23.89 -10.90 -21.03
CA TRP A 221 24.24 -10.36 -22.33
C TRP A 221 24.52 -11.44 -23.38
N LYS A 222 25.15 -12.56 -22.99
CA LYS A 222 25.42 -13.69 -23.89
C LYS A 222 24.16 -14.47 -24.30
N ASN A 223 23.10 -14.42 -23.52
CA ASN A 223 21.89 -15.24 -23.73
C ASN A 223 20.66 -14.42 -24.15
N THR A 224 20.68 -13.10 -23.93
CA THR A 224 19.55 -12.20 -24.19
C THR A 224 20.09 -10.90 -24.76
N THR A 225 19.82 -10.64 -26.04
CA THR A 225 20.40 -9.53 -26.81
C THR A 225 20.04 -8.15 -26.28
N ASP A 226 18.88 -8.03 -25.64
CA ASP A 226 18.33 -6.83 -25.03
C ASP A 226 18.27 -6.94 -23.50
N GLY A 227 19.01 -7.89 -22.91
CA GLY A 227 19.01 -8.13 -21.46
C GLY A 227 19.90 -7.20 -20.65
N VAL A 228 20.88 -6.56 -21.30
CA VAL A 228 21.79 -5.59 -20.68
C VAL A 228 21.89 -4.38 -21.60
N GLN A 229 21.66 -3.19 -21.06
CA GLN A 229 21.75 -1.92 -21.76
C GLN A 229 22.43 -0.89 -20.85
N ASP A 230 23.31 -0.05 -21.42
CA ASP A 230 24.00 1.03 -20.69
C ASP A 230 24.68 0.57 -19.38
N ASN A 231 25.26 -0.63 -19.42
CA ASN A 231 25.86 -1.33 -18.27
C ASN A 231 24.88 -1.61 -17.11
N GLY A 232 23.58 -1.61 -17.34
CA GLY A 232 22.56 -2.02 -16.38
C GLY A 232 21.68 -3.14 -16.90
N LEU A 233 20.90 -3.72 -16.01
CA LEU A 233 20.04 -4.87 -16.30
C LEU A 233 18.65 -4.39 -16.75
N THR A 234 18.19 -4.78 -17.93
CA THR A 234 16.85 -4.44 -18.41
C THR A 234 15.79 -5.36 -17.79
N LEU A 235 14.50 -5.04 -17.98
CA LEU A 235 13.41 -5.92 -17.54
C LEU A 235 13.56 -7.34 -18.14
N ASN A 236 13.88 -7.44 -19.43
CA ASN A 236 14.06 -8.73 -20.10
C ASN A 236 15.25 -9.50 -19.52
N GLY A 237 16.33 -8.80 -19.19
CA GLY A 237 17.47 -9.39 -18.48
C GLY A 237 17.11 -9.89 -17.09
N PHE A 238 16.31 -9.12 -16.33
CA PHE A 238 15.84 -9.49 -14.99
C PHE A 238 14.93 -10.73 -15.00
N LEU A 239 13.99 -10.80 -15.95
CA LEU A 239 13.13 -11.97 -16.14
C LEU A 239 13.95 -13.19 -16.59
N PHE A 240 14.91 -12.99 -17.49
CA PHE A 240 15.83 -14.05 -17.92
C PHE A 240 16.67 -14.60 -16.74
N LEU A 241 17.20 -13.75 -15.86
CA LEU A 241 17.95 -14.20 -14.69
C LEU A 241 17.10 -15.08 -13.76
N ASN A 242 15.87 -14.67 -13.48
CA ASN A 242 14.96 -15.48 -12.68
C ASN A 242 14.62 -16.82 -13.36
N THR A 243 14.44 -16.80 -14.69
CA THR A 243 14.27 -18.02 -15.48
C THR A 243 15.47 -18.95 -15.33
N LEU A 244 16.68 -18.42 -15.42
CA LEU A 244 17.94 -19.16 -15.29
C LEU A 244 18.11 -19.75 -13.88
N PHE A 245 17.75 -19.01 -12.83
CA PHE A 245 17.77 -19.53 -11.46
C PHE A 245 16.87 -20.75 -11.31
N ILE A 246 15.65 -20.68 -11.83
CA ILE A 246 14.70 -21.79 -11.77
C ILE A 246 15.22 -23.00 -12.57
N GLN A 247 15.69 -22.78 -13.80
CA GLN A 247 16.25 -23.85 -14.65
C GLN A 247 17.48 -24.54 -14.03
N ARG A 248 18.22 -23.85 -13.17
CA ARG A 248 19.37 -24.41 -12.43
C ARG A 248 18.99 -25.02 -11.08
N GLY A 249 17.70 -25.16 -10.78
CA GLY A 249 17.20 -25.71 -9.51
C GLY A 249 17.37 -24.75 -8.32
N ARG A 250 17.55 -23.45 -8.57
CA ARG A 250 17.71 -22.39 -7.56
C ARG A 250 16.48 -21.48 -7.49
N HIS A 251 15.30 -22.05 -7.66
CA HIS A 251 14.03 -21.31 -7.63
C HIS A 251 13.75 -20.64 -6.28
N GLU A 252 14.36 -21.11 -5.19
CA GLU A 252 14.35 -20.43 -3.88
C GLU A 252 14.77 -18.96 -3.98
N THR A 253 15.79 -18.64 -4.80
CA THR A 253 16.24 -17.26 -4.98
C THR A 253 15.11 -16.36 -5.50
N THR A 254 14.32 -16.86 -6.45
CA THR A 254 13.15 -16.15 -6.99
C THR A 254 12.04 -16.04 -5.93
N TRP A 255 11.81 -17.08 -5.14
CA TRP A 255 10.85 -17.03 -4.03
C TRP A 255 11.24 -16.03 -2.94
N THR A 256 12.52 -15.92 -2.58
CA THR A 256 13.01 -14.93 -1.62
C THR A 256 12.71 -13.51 -2.11
N ILE A 257 12.91 -13.24 -3.40
CA ILE A 257 12.54 -11.95 -4.02
C ILE A 257 11.03 -11.72 -3.91
N LEU A 258 10.21 -12.68 -4.34
CA LEU A 258 8.75 -12.56 -4.32
C LEU A 258 8.22 -12.31 -2.90
N ARG A 259 8.63 -13.12 -1.92
CA ARG A 259 8.21 -12.99 -0.53
C ARG A 259 8.69 -11.70 0.12
N ARG A 260 9.89 -11.21 -0.22
CA ARG A 260 10.38 -9.91 0.27
C ARG A 260 9.45 -8.75 -0.12
N PHE A 261 8.82 -8.86 -1.29
CA PHE A 261 7.87 -7.88 -1.82
C PHE A 261 6.40 -8.21 -1.50
N GLY A 262 6.16 -9.17 -0.60
CA GLY A 262 4.84 -9.46 -0.03
C GLY A 262 4.00 -10.49 -0.79
N TYR A 263 4.57 -11.21 -1.76
CA TYR A 263 3.83 -12.25 -2.49
C TYR A 263 3.78 -13.58 -1.74
N ASP A 264 2.65 -14.27 -1.85
CA ASP A 264 2.43 -15.66 -1.43
C ASP A 264 2.72 -16.68 -2.54
N ASP A 265 2.42 -17.95 -2.26
CA ASP A 265 2.69 -19.08 -3.16
C ASP A 265 1.76 -19.09 -4.39
N GLU A 266 0.64 -18.39 -4.31
CA GLU A 266 -0.30 -18.10 -5.40
C GLU A 266 0.09 -16.87 -6.23
N LEU A 267 1.20 -16.20 -5.86
CA LEU A 267 1.71 -14.99 -6.49
C LEU A 267 0.74 -13.80 -6.39
N VAL A 268 0.03 -13.73 -5.28
CA VAL A 268 -0.83 -12.61 -4.87
C VAL A 268 -0.17 -11.89 -3.70
N LEU A 269 -0.37 -10.57 -3.58
CA LEU A 269 0.11 -9.83 -2.42
C LEU A 269 -0.74 -10.22 -1.20
N THR A 270 -0.08 -10.57 -0.10
CA THR A 270 -0.76 -11.03 1.10
C THR A 270 -1.60 -9.93 1.75
N ASP A 271 -2.70 -10.33 2.38
CA ASP A 271 -3.55 -9.41 3.14
C ASP A 271 -2.77 -8.74 4.29
N ASP A 272 -1.86 -9.46 4.94
CA ASP A 272 -1.01 -8.89 6.00
C ASP A 272 -0.07 -7.80 5.47
N TYR A 273 0.39 -7.93 4.23
CA TYR A 273 1.20 -6.91 3.57
C TYR A 273 0.37 -5.70 3.13
N LEU A 274 -0.81 -5.88 2.55
CA LEU A 274 -1.64 -4.76 2.06
C LEU A 274 -2.47 -4.08 3.15
N TYR A 275 -2.92 -4.84 4.15
CA TYR A 275 -3.84 -4.41 5.20
C TYR A 275 -3.25 -4.66 6.59
N PRO A 276 -2.11 -4.02 6.92
CA PRO A 276 -1.50 -4.19 8.23
C PRO A 276 -2.46 -3.75 9.34
N GLN A 277 -2.32 -4.36 10.52
CA GLN A 277 -3.17 -4.00 11.66
C GLN A 277 -2.96 -2.54 12.05
N PHE A 278 -3.98 -1.72 11.81
CA PHE A 278 -3.97 -0.30 12.14
C PHE A 278 -5.21 0.08 12.94
N ARG A 279 -5.02 0.52 14.19
CA ARG A 279 -6.11 0.91 15.08
C ARG A 279 -6.25 2.43 15.09
N LEU A 280 -7.41 2.92 14.61
CA LEU A 280 -7.81 4.31 14.71
C LEU A 280 -8.84 4.48 15.83
N PRO A 281 -8.48 5.09 16.98
CA PRO A 281 -9.42 5.34 18.06
C PRO A 281 -10.54 6.32 17.64
N PRO A 282 -11.76 6.19 18.21
CA PRO A 282 -12.84 7.13 17.94
C PRO A 282 -12.45 8.58 18.27
N GLY A 283 -12.76 9.52 17.38
CA GLY A 283 -12.46 10.94 17.59
C GLY A 283 -11.02 11.35 17.25
N CYS A 284 -10.17 10.42 16.84
CA CYS A 284 -8.88 10.69 16.20
C CYS A 284 -9.02 10.83 14.68
N SER A 285 -8.00 11.37 14.04
CA SER A 285 -7.84 11.39 12.58
C SER A 285 -6.48 10.82 12.18
N THR A 286 -6.32 10.54 10.89
CA THR A 286 -5.08 10.06 10.28
C THR A 286 -4.49 11.12 9.38
N GLU A 287 -3.18 11.31 9.47
CA GLU A 287 -2.41 12.24 8.63
C GLU A 287 -1.16 11.54 8.11
N LEU A 288 -0.72 11.89 6.90
CA LEU A 288 0.61 11.54 6.43
C LEU A 288 1.65 12.26 7.27
N ASN A 289 2.68 11.52 7.71
CA ASN A 289 3.81 12.11 8.41
C ASN A 289 4.92 12.50 7.41
N HIS A 290 6.01 13.07 7.92
CA HIS A 290 7.12 13.52 7.08
C HIS A 290 7.71 12.40 6.21
N LEU A 291 7.79 11.16 6.71
CA LEU A 291 8.32 10.03 5.95
C LEU A 291 7.39 9.67 4.79
N GLY A 292 6.07 9.67 5.04
CA GLY A 292 5.06 9.48 4.01
C GLY A 292 5.15 10.53 2.90
N TYR A 293 5.21 11.82 3.27
CA TYR A 293 5.36 12.90 2.27
C TYR A 293 6.67 12.79 1.49
N GLN A 294 7.80 12.52 2.15
CA GLN A 294 9.10 12.41 1.47
C GLN A 294 9.14 11.21 0.50
N PHE A 295 8.48 10.11 0.84
CA PHE A 295 8.35 8.96 -0.05
C PHE A 295 7.51 9.31 -1.29
N LEU A 296 6.33 9.89 -1.07
CA LEU A 296 5.41 10.27 -2.16
C LEU A 296 6.01 11.34 -3.08
N GLN A 297 6.72 12.31 -2.52
CA GLN A 297 7.43 13.32 -3.32
C GLN A 297 8.50 12.68 -4.21
N ARG A 298 9.32 11.77 -3.68
CA ARG A 298 10.32 11.05 -4.48
C ARG A 298 9.68 10.25 -5.61
N LEU A 299 8.55 9.60 -5.35
CA LEU A 299 7.81 8.87 -6.40
C LEU A 299 7.20 9.79 -7.45
N PHE A 300 6.72 10.97 -7.07
CA PHE A 300 6.27 11.98 -8.01
C PHE A 300 7.41 12.41 -8.94
N GLU A 301 8.55 12.81 -8.35
CA GLU A 301 9.74 13.26 -9.09
C GLU A 301 10.28 12.17 -10.03
N LYS A 302 10.20 10.89 -9.62
CA LYS A 302 10.54 9.72 -10.46
C LYS A 302 9.65 9.61 -11.71
N HIS A 303 8.41 10.08 -11.67
CA HIS A 303 7.45 9.94 -12.77
C HIS A 303 7.26 11.23 -13.58
N ASP A 304 7.64 12.38 -13.05
CA ASP A 304 7.73 13.66 -13.75
C ASP A 304 8.97 13.67 -14.67
N LYS A 305 8.83 13.07 -15.86
CA LYS A 305 9.94 12.85 -16.79
C LYS A 305 10.33 14.12 -17.52
N ASP A 306 9.38 15.02 -17.77
CA ASP A 306 9.66 16.31 -18.41
C ASP A 306 10.05 17.42 -17.42
N GLN A 307 10.02 17.12 -16.12
CA GLN A 307 10.44 18.00 -15.01
C GLN A 307 9.65 19.30 -14.99
N ASP A 308 8.38 19.25 -15.39
CA ASP A 308 7.50 20.42 -15.43
C ASP A 308 6.77 20.67 -14.09
N GLY A 309 6.98 19.80 -13.11
CA GLY A 309 6.37 19.88 -11.78
C GLY A 309 4.93 19.38 -11.75
N ALA A 310 4.48 18.69 -12.80
CA ALA A 310 3.17 18.07 -12.93
C ALA A 310 3.26 16.67 -13.55
N LEU A 311 2.24 15.85 -13.32
CA LEU A 311 2.08 14.56 -14.00
C LEU A 311 1.08 14.72 -15.14
N SER A 312 1.55 14.45 -16.35
CA SER A 312 0.69 14.22 -17.51
C SER A 312 -0.15 12.94 -17.34
N PRO A 313 -1.24 12.76 -18.13
CA PRO A 313 -2.02 11.53 -18.07
C PRO A 313 -1.20 10.26 -18.31
N THR A 314 -0.18 10.33 -19.18
CA THR A 314 0.73 9.22 -19.48
C THR A 314 1.65 8.92 -18.30
N GLU A 315 2.22 9.94 -17.66
CA GLU A 315 3.08 9.76 -16.48
C GLU A 315 2.29 9.25 -15.29
N LEU A 316 1.07 9.73 -15.10
CA LEU A 316 0.16 9.24 -14.07
C LEU A 316 -0.25 7.78 -14.32
N GLN A 317 -0.49 7.40 -15.58
CA GLN A 317 -0.73 5.99 -15.95
C GLN A 317 0.49 5.12 -15.65
N ASN A 318 1.70 5.61 -15.94
CA ASN A 318 2.93 4.91 -15.61
C ASN A 318 3.13 4.77 -14.08
N PHE A 319 2.82 5.81 -13.31
CA PHE A 319 2.81 5.78 -11.85
C PHE A 319 1.87 4.68 -11.32
N PHE A 320 0.71 4.50 -11.95
CA PHE A 320 -0.25 3.45 -11.59
C PHE A 320 0.07 2.06 -12.15
N SER A 321 1.16 1.88 -12.90
CA SER A 321 1.51 0.57 -13.49
C SER A 321 1.76 -0.54 -12.46
N VAL A 322 2.09 -0.18 -11.21
CA VAL A 322 2.32 -1.12 -10.10
C VAL A 322 1.04 -1.47 -9.32
N PHE A 323 -0.10 -0.88 -9.71
CA PHE A 323 -1.41 -1.15 -9.12
C PHE A 323 -2.19 -2.15 -9.98
N PRO A 324 -3.06 -2.99 -9.37
CA PRO A 324 -3.93 -3.89 -10.13
C PRO A 324 -5.01 -3.15 -10.93
N CYS A 325 -5.40 -1.95 -10.47
CA CYS A 325 -6.32 -1.05 -11.15
C CYS A 325 -5.99 0.41 -10.80
N VAL A 326 -6.51 1.36 -11.57
CA VAL A 326 -6.29 2.80 -11.32
C VAL A 326 -6.99 3.18 -10.01
N PRO A 327 -6.28 3.69 -8.99
CA PRO A 327 -6.84 3.93 -7.66
C PRO A 327 -7.65 5.23 -7.57
N TRP A 328 -7.45 6.18 -8.50
CA TRP A 328 -8.12 7.48 -8.49
C TRP A 328 -9.04 7.63 -9.70
N GLY A 329 -10.25 8.13 -9.46
CA GLY A 329 -11.23 8.38 -10.51
C GLY A 329 -10.99 9.68 -11.29
N PRO A 330 -11.77 9.91 -12.36
CA PRO A 330 -11.67 11.11 -13.20
C PRO A 330 -11.97 12.42 -12.44
N GLU A 331 -12.66 12.34 -11.30
CA GLU A 331 -12.95 13.47 -10.40
C GLU A 331 -11.69 14.05 -9.72
N LEU A 332 -10.55 13.37 -9.79
CA LEU A 332 -9.26 13.81 -9.25
C LEU A 332 -8.95 15.26 -9.65
N TYR A 333 -9.06 15.56 -10.94
CA TYR A 333 -8.75 16.89 -11.47
C TYR A 333 -9.72 17.95 -10.97
N ASN A 334 -10.85 17.60 -10.37
CA ASN A 334 -11.78 18.53 -9.73
C ASN A 334 -11.74 18.46 -8.19
N THR A 335 -10.86 17.63 -7.63
CA THR A 335 -10.68 17.46 -6.19
C THR A 335 -9.47 18.23 -5.66
N VAL A 336 -8.42 18.38 -6.48
CA VAL A 336 -7.15 18.98 -6.08
C VAL A 336 -6.71 20.09 -7.04
N CYS A 337 -5.69 20.85 -6.63
CA CYS A 337 -5.12 21.89 -7.49
C CYS A 337 -4.44 21.27 -8.71
N THR A 338 -4.64 21.90 -9.86
CA THR A 338 -3.98 21.58 -11.13
C THR A 338 -3.14 22.76 -11.59
N THR A 339 -2.18 22.51 -12.48
CA THR A 339 -1.45 23.61 -13.15
C THR A 339 -2.37 24.39 -14.09
N ASP A 340 -1.85 25.50 -14.65
CA ASP A 340 -2.57 26.29 -15.66
C ASP A 340 -2.92 25.50 -16.93
N LYS A 341 -2.22 24.38 -17.18
CA LYS A 341 -2.51 23.43 -18.27
C LYS A 341 -3.53 22.35 -17.89
N GLY A 342 -4.04 22.36 -16.65
CA GLY A 342 -4.93 21.33 -16.13
C GLY A 342 -4.25 20.01 -15.73
N LEU A 343 -2.92 20.00 -15.60
CA LEU A 343 -2.16 18.81 -15.19
C LEU A 343 -2.08 18.70 -13.65
N LEU A 344 -1.85 17.49 -13.14
CA LEU A 344 -1.77 17.23 -11.70
C LEU A 344 -0.40 17.70 -11.17
N SER A 345 -0.36 18.83 -10.46
CA SER A 345 0.90 19.33 -9.88
C SER A 345 1.36 18.48 -8.69
N LEU A 346 2.65 18.59 -8.29
CA LEU A 346 3.16 17.95 -7.06
C LEU A 346 2.30 18.29 -5.84
N HIS A 347 1.92 19.56 -5.71
CA HIS A 347 1.04 20.01 -4.63
C HIS A 347 -0.34 19.33 -4.66
N GLY A 348 -0.96 19.26 -5.85
CA GLY A 348 -2.23 18.56 -6.05
C GLY A 348 -2.13 17.06 -5.75
N PHE A 349 -1.06 16.43 -6.19
CA PHE A 349 -0.75 15.03 -5.91
C PHE A 349 -0.64 14.76 -4.41
N LEU A 350 0.13 15.57 -3.66
CA LEU A 350 0.23 15.45 -2.21
C LEU A 350 -1.11 15.72 -1.51
N CYS A 351 -1.87 16.71 -1.98
CA CYS A 351 -3.23 16.95 -1.47
C CYS A 351 -4.13 15.72 -1.65
N GLN A 352 -4.07 15.04 -2.79
CA GLN A 352 -4.87 13.83 -3.03
C GLN A 352 -4.50 12.72 -2.04
N TRP A 353 -3.21 12.49 -1.81
CA TRP A 353 -2.76 11.52 -0.82
C TRP A 353 -3.18 11.87 0.60
N THR A 354 -3.13 13.15 0.97
CA THR A 354 -3.62 13.65 2.27
C THR A 354 -5.12 13.44 2.43
N LEU A 355 -5.90 13.62 1.36
CA LEU A 355 -7.33 13.36 1.36
C LEU A 355 -7.62 11.87 1.57
N VAL A 356 -6.95 10.99 0.82
CA VAL A 356 -7.11 9.54 0.95
C VAL A 356 -6.72 9.07 2.35
N ALA A 357 -5.58 9.52 2.87
CA ALA A 357 -5.13 9.21 4.23
C ALA A 357 -6.13 9.64 5.31
N TYR A 358 -6.84 10.75 5.10
CA TYR A 358 -7.82 11.28 6.05
C TYR A 358 -9.18 10.57 5.97
N LEU A 359 -9.67 10.27 4.76
CA LEU A 359 -11.00 9.70 4.53
C LEU A 359 -11.04 8.18 4.65
N ASP A 360 -10.03 7.49 4.09
CA ASP A 360 -9.95 6.02 4.09
C ASP A 360 -8.51 5.56 4.31
N VAL A 361 -8.15 5.43 5.59
CA VAL A 361 -6.82 4.98 5.99
C VAL A 361 -6.48 3.58 5.51
N ARG A 362 -7.48 2.69 5.35
CA ARG A 362 -7.23 1.31 4.90
C ARG A 362 -6.82 1.30 3.44
N HIS A 363 -7.56 2.03 2.62
CA HIS A 363 -7.21 2.19 1.20
C HIS A 363 -5.87 2.93 1.02
N CYS A 364 -5.56 3.92 1.88
CA CYS A 364 -4.26 4.58 1.87
C CYS A 364 -3.09 3.60 2.11
N LEU A 365 -3.21 2.73 3.13
CA LEU A 365 -2.20 1.72 3.45
C LEU A 365 -2.05 0.68 2.33
N GLU A 366 -3.16 0.24 1.75
CA GLU A 366 -3.19 -0.65 0.59
C GLU A 366 -2.40 -0.03 -0.59
N CYS A 367 -2.68 1.24 -0.92
CA CYS A 367 -1.98 1.96 -1.98
C CYS A 367 -0.47 2.10 -1.70
N LEU A 368 -0.08 2.41 -0.45
CA LEU A 368 1.33 2.44 -0.04
C LEU A 368 2.00 1.06 -0.16
N GLY A 369 1.24 -0.03 0.07
CA GLY A 369 1.70 -1.40 -0.15
C GLY A 369 1.98 -1.68 -1.63
N TYR A 370 1.07 -1.28 -2.53
CA TYR A 370 1.28 -1.38 -3.98
C TYR A 370 2.49 -0.56 -4.46
N LEU A 371 2.74 0.59 -3.85
CA LEU A 371 3.93 1.41 -4.11
C LEU A 371 5.23 0.87 -3.48
N GLY A 372 5.17 -0.21 -2.71
CA GLY A 372 6.36 -0.81 -2.11
C GLY A 372 6.94 -0.01 -0.94
N TYR A 373 6.15 0.82 -0.26
CA TYR A 373 6.63 1.70 0.83
C TYR A 373 7.52 1.00 1.86
N PRO A 374 7.15 -0.17 2.44
CA PRO A 374 7.95 -0.79 3.49
C PRO A 374 9.34 -1.18 2.99
N ILE A 375 9.42 -1.69 1.75
CA ILE A 375 10.67 -2.14 1.15
C ILE A 375 11.55 -0.93 0.82
N LEU A 376 11.01 0.06 0.10
CA LEU A 376 11.75 1.21 -0.42
C LEU A 376 12.11 2.24 0.65
N SER A 377 11.40 2.25 1.77
CA SER A 377 11.67 3.13 2.91
C SER A 377 12.37 2.42 4.07
N GLU A 378 12.76 1.14 3.90
CA GLU A 378 13.37 0.29 4.92
C GLU A 378 12.56 0.31 6.25
N GLN A 379 11.23 0.20 6.15
CA GLN A 379 10.31 0.17 7.27
C GLN A 379 9.66 -1.21 7.42
N ASP A 380 9.22 -1.55 8.63
CA ASP A 380 8.52 -2.81 8.88
C ASP A 380 7.11 -2.85 8.26
N SER A 381 6.47 -1.68 8.09
CA SER A 381 5.09 -1.58 7.58
C SER A 381 4.76 -0.20 7.01
N GLN A 382 3.73 -0.14 6.16
CA GLN A 382 3.12 1.08 5.61
C GLN A 382 2.58 1.99 6.71
N THR A 383 2.24 1.44 7.88
CA THR A 383 1.74 2.23 9.01
C THR A 383 2.73 3.30 9.47
N GLN A 384 4.03 3.12 9.22
CA GLN A 384 5.08 4.08 9.55
C GLN A 384 5.01 5.37 8.71
N ALA A 385 4.21 5.40 7.64
CA ALA A 385 3.96 6.62 6.86
C ALA A 385 2.90 7.55 7.49
N LEU A 386 2.19 7.08 8.53
CA LEU A 386 1.01 7.74 9.07
C LEU A 386 1.20 8.15 10.54
N THR A 387 0.54 9.24 10.91
CA THR A 387 0.38 9.69 12.29
C THR A 387 -1.10 9.63 12.66
N VAL A 388 -1.41 8.96 13.78
CA VAL A 388 -2.73 9.06 14.41
C VAL A 388 -2.74 10.27 15.32
N THR A 389 -3.65 11.21 15.04
CA THR A 389 -3.83 12.41 15.86
C THR A 389 -4.49 12.05 17.17
N ARG A 390 -4.37 12.90 18.19
CA ARG A 390 -5.08 12.67 19.47
C ARG A 390 -6.57 12.94 19.31
N GLU A 391 -7.35 12.47 20.27
CA GLU A 391 -8.80 12.69 20.28
C GLU A 391 -9.17 14.18 20.23
N LYS A 392 -10.11 14.52 19.34
CA LYS A 392 -10.63 15.88 19.17
C LYS A 392 -11.16 16.49 20.47
N ARG A 393 -11.75 15.69 21.36
CA ARG A 393 -12.23 16.16 22.66
C ARG A 393 -11.10 16.80 23.48
N ILE A 394 -9.90 16.21 23.45
CA ILE A 394 -8.73 16.71 24.17
C ILE A 394 -8.25 18.03 23.55
N ASP A 395 -8.33 18.18 22.22
CA ASP A 395 -8.04 19.46 21.54
C ASP A 395 -8.97 20.59 22.01
N LEU A 396 -10.27 20.28 22.14
CA LEU A 396 -11.28 21.22 22.60
C LEU A 396 -11.07 21.61 24.08
N GLU A 397 -10.83 20.63 24.95
CA GLU A 397 -10.53 20.86 26.39
C GLU A 397 -9.27 21.71 26.60
N LYS A 398 -8.25 21.53 25.75
CA LYS A 398 -6.98 22.28 25.84
C LYS A 398 -6.98 23.60 25.07
N GLY A 399 -7.97 23.85 24.22
CA GLY A 399 -7.99 25.00 23.31
C GLY A 399 -6.80 25.03 22.33
N GLN A 400 -6.23 23.88 21.99
CA GLN A 400 -5.08 23.80 21.08
C GLN A 400 -5.14 22.49 20.33
N THR A 401 -4.77 22.50 19.05
CA THR A 401 -4.61 21.29 18.24
C THR A 401 -3.23 21.24 17.60
N GLN A 402 -2.72 20.02 17.39
CA GLN A 402 -1.51 19.75 16.60
C GLN A 402 -1.85 19.18 15.21
N ARG A 403 -3.13 19.05 14.89
CA ARG A 403 -3.60 18.57 13.59
C ARG A 403 -3.18 19.53 12.49
N ASN A 404 -2.91 18.96 11.33
CA ASN A 404 -2.62 19.71 10.11
C ASN A 404 -3.75 19.62 9.10
N VAL A 405 -4.67 18.66 9.24
CA VAL A 405 -5.76 18.41 8.30
C VAL A 405 -7.11 18.64 8.98
N PHE A 406 -7.94 19.53 8.41
CA PHE A 406 -9.25 19.88 8.94
C PHE A 406 -10.36 19.63 7.93
N LEU A 407 -11.47 19.02 8.38
CA LEU A 407 -12.66 18.79 7.55
C LEU A 407 -13.69 19.90 7.73
N CYS A 408 -14.10 20.50 6.63
CA CYS A 408 -15.17 21.48 6.52
C CYS A 408 -16.36 20.88 5.75
N LYS A 409 -17.53 20.81 6.39
CA LYS A 409 -18.78 20.45 5.70
C LYS A 409 -19.43 21.68 5.08
N VAL A 410 -19.65 21.64 3.78
CA VAL A 410 -20.29 22.72 3.00
C VAL A 410 -21.76 22.38 2.82
N LEU A 411 -22.61 23.13 3.50
CA LEU A 411 -24.05 22.92 3.65
C LEU A 411 -24.82 24.04 2.97
N GLY A 412 -25.91 23.72 2.29
CA GLY A 412 -26.73 24.74 1.63
C GLY A 412 -27.78 24.13 0.71
N ALA A 413 -28.79 24.93 0.37
CA ALA A 413 -29.86 24.50 -0.51
C ALA A 413 -29.35 24.13 -1.92
N ARG A 414 -30.18 23.41 -2.69
CA ARG A 414 -29.88 23.14 -4.11
C ARG A 414 -29.76 24.47 -4.86
N GLY A 415 -28.70 24.63 -5.64
CA GLY A 415 -28.45 25.85 -6.40
C GLY A 415 -27.77 26.99 -5.61
N ALA A 416 -27.46 26.80 -4.31
CA ALA A 416 -26.80 27.81 -3.48
C ALA A 416 -25.33 28.12 -3.87
N GLY A 417 -24.76 27.39 -4.83
CA GLY A 417 -23.38 27.62 -5.32
C GLY A 417 -22.29 26.84 -4.59
N LYS A 418 -22.63 25.72 -3.92
CA LYS A 418 -21.69 24.88 -3.16
C LYS A 418 -20.52 24.36 -4.03
N SER A 419 -20.81 23.73 -5.17
CA SER A 419 -19.77 23.17 -6.03
C SER A 419 -18.83 24.25 -6.58
N ALA A 420 -19.39 25.42 -6.93
CA ALA A 420 -18.59 26.56 -7.38
C ALA A 420 -17.69 27.13 -6.27
N PHE A 421 -18.12 27.05 -5.01
CA PHE A 421 -17.31 27.39 -3.84
C PHE A 421 -16.15 26.41 -3.65
N LEU A 422 -16.39 25.10 -3.80
CA LEU A 422 -15.31 24.09 -3.76
C LEU A 422 -14.27 24.35 -4.86
N GLN A 423 -14.72 24.54 -6.11
CA GLN A 423 -13.80 24.80 -7.23
C GLN A 423 -13.05 26.13 -7.10
N ALA A 424 -13.68 27.14 -6.49
CA ALA A 424 -13.02 28.40 -6.20
C ALA A 424 -11.87 28.25 -5.19
N PHE A 425 -11.93 27.26 -4.30
CA PHE A 425 -10.83 26.94 -3.38
C PHE A 425 -9.60 26.38 -4.09
N LEU A 426 -9.81 25.73 -5.24
CA LEU A 426 -8.76 25.24 -6.14
C LEU A 426 -8.28 26.32 -7.13
N GLY A 427 -8.69 27.58 -6.92
CA GLY A 427 -8.28 28.72 -7.75
C GLY A 427 -9.10 28.92 -9.03
N ARG A 428 -10.20 28.19 -9.23
CA ARG A 428 -10.96 28.21 -10.49
C ARG A 428 -12.12 29.20 -10.44
N SER A 429 -12.10 30.15 -11.38
CA SER A 429 -13.20 31.11 -11.56
C SER A 429 -14.45 30.42 -12.13
N LEU A 430 -15.62 31.08 -12.01
CA LEU A 430 -16.86 30.53 -12.58
C LEU A 430 -16.79 30.36 -14.12
N ALA A 431 -16.00 31.18 -14.81
CA ALA A 431 -15.80 31.05 -16.25
C ALA A 431 -15.01 29.77 -16.58
N ALA A 432 -13.88 29.55 -15.89
CA ALA A 432 -13.07 28.34 -16.05
C ALA A 432 -13.87 27.06 -15.75
N GLN A 433 -14.72 27.09 -14.72
CA GLN A 433 -15.62 26.00 -14.37
C GLN A 433 -16.66 25.67 -15.45
N ARG A 434 -17.05 26.65 -16.28
CA ARG A 434 -18.01 26.46 -17.38
C ARG A 434 -17.34 25.96 -18.65
N GLU A 435 -16.12 26.41 -18.91
CA GLU A 435 -15.33 25.99 -20.08
C GLU A 435 -14.90 24.54 -19.96
N ASN A 436 -14.41 24.13 -18.78
CA ASN A 436 -13.97 22.77 -18.50
C ASN A 436 -14.66 22.24 -17.22
N PRO A 437 -15.92 21.77 -17.31
CA PRO A 437 -16.66 21.31 -16.14
C PRO A 437 -16.04 20.05 -15.51
N GLY A 438 -15.49 19.15 -16.32
CA GLY A 438 -14.94 17.86 -15.86
C GLY A 438 -15.97 17.00 -15.11
N GLU A 439 -15.50 15.93 -14.47
CA GLU A 439 -16.33 15.10 -13.59
C GLU A 439 -16.45 15.76 -12.21
N PRO A 440 -17.67 15.97 -11.67
CA PRO A 440 -17.85 16.68 -10.41
C PRO A 440 -17.30 15.88 -9.24
N SER A 441 -16.57 16.56 -8.36
CA SER A 441 -16.14 15.99 -7.08
C SER A 441 -16.98 16.52 -5.92
N LEU A 442 -17.26 15.64 -4.96
CA LEU A 442 -17.86 16.04 -3.68
C LEU A 442 -16.84 16.65 -2.73
N TYR A 443 -15.55 16.52 -3.03
CA TYR A 443 -14.46 16.99 -2.19
C TYR A 443 -13.60 18.01 -2.92
N ALA A 444 -13.05 18.96 -2.18
CA ALA A 444 -11.93 19.79 -2.64
C ALA A 444 -10.94 19.93 -1.48
N ILE A 445 -9.64 19.73 -1.75
CA ILE A 445 -8.59 19.87 -0.75
C ILE A 445 -7.48 20.78 -1.27
N ASN A 446 -7.01 21.67 -0.39
CA ASN A 446 -5.88 22.55 -0.66
C ASN A 446 -5.29 23.04 0.68
N THR A 447 -4.16 23.72 0.64
CA THR A 447 -3.54 24.33 1.82
C THR A 447 -3.98 25.77 2.02
N VAL A 448 -3.97 26.19 3.29
CA VAL A 448 -4.30 27.54 3.75
C VAL A 448 -3.34 27.96 4.86
N GLN A 449 -2.98 29.24 4.86
CA GLN A 449 -2.11 29.82 5.89
C GLN A 449 -2.94 30.29 7.08
N VAL A 450 -2.67 29.72 8.26
CA VAL A 450 -3.30 30.08 9.54
C VAL A 450 -2.19 30.47 10.53
N ASN A 451 -2.14 31.73 10.93
CA ASN A 451 -1.10 32.28 11.83
C ASN A 451 0.34 31.95 11.40
N GLY A 452 0.60 31.95 10.09
CA GLY A 452 1.92 31.63 9.52
C GLY A 452 2.26 30.13 9.47
N GLN A 453 1.32 29.25 9.80
CA GLN A 453 1.42 27.81 9.60
C GLN A 453 0.56 27.38 8.43
N GLU A 454 1.11 26.51 7.59
CA GLU A 454 0.35 25.86 6.53
C GLU A 454 -0.50 24.72 7.10
N LYS A 455 -1.78 24.69 6.74
CA LYS A 455 -2.75 23.66 7.13
C LYS A 455 -3.53 23.20 5.91
N TYR A 456 -3.88 21.92 5.86
CA TYR A 456 -4.78 21.37 4.86
C TYR A 456 -6.23 21.57 5.29
N LEU A 457 -7.05 22.07 4.37
CA LEU A 457 -8.49 22.19 4.54
C LEU A 457 -9.17 21.29 3.52
N ILE A 458 -10.00 20.37 3.99
CA ILE A 458 -10.86 19.52 3.16
C ILE A 458 -12.24 20.15 3.16
N LEU A 459 -12.75 20.53 1.99
CA LEU A 459 -14.14 20.91 1.79
C LEU A 459 -14.91 19.69 1.31
N TYR A 460 -16.01 19.37 1.99
CA TYR A 460 -16.93 18.31 1.59
C TYR A 460 -18.31 18.91 1.29
N GLU A 461 -18.74 18.83 0.03
CA GLU A 461 -20.08 19.24 -0.39
C GLU A 461 -21.13 18.23 0.09
N VAL A 462 -21.99 18.68 1.00
CA VAL A 462 -23.12 17.89 1.48
C VAL A 462 -24.32 18.13 0.58
N SER A 463 -24.88 17.06 0.01
CA SER A 463 -26.09 17.13 -0.81
C SER A 463 -27.25 17.75 -0.01
N ALA A 464 -28.07 18.56 -0.67
CA ALA A 464 -29.24 19.19 -0.04
C ALA A 464 -30.31 18.16 0.39
N ASP A 465 -30.26 16.95 -0.17
CA ASP A 465 -31.19 15.86 0.14
C ASP A 465 -30.68 14.96 1.28
N THR A 466 -29.49 15.26 1.84
CA THR A 466 -28.89 14.47 2.91
C THR A 466 -29.72 14.56 4.18
N LYS A 467 -30.06 13.41 4.77
CA LYS A 467 -30.73 13.33 6.07
C LYS A 467 -29.69 13.06 7.16
N PHE A 468 -29.65 13.92 8.17
CA PHE A 468 -28.79 13.76 9.35
C PHE A 468 -29.50 12.84 10.35
N VAL A 469 -29.29 11.53 10.21
CA VAL A 469 -29.93 10.50 11.03
C VAL A 469 -29.17 10.28 12.33
N LYS A 470 -27.83 10.44 12.31
CA LYS A 470 -26.94 10.22 13.45
C LYS A 470 -26.10 11.46 13.75
N PRO A 471 -25.64 11.67 14.99
CA PRO A 471 -24.73 12.78 15.34
C PRO A 471 -23.43 12.79 14.53
N SER A 472 -22.94 11.61 14.11
CA SER A 472 -21.79 11.45 13.21
C SER A 472 -21.98 12.14 11.86
N ASP A 473 -23.22 12.28 11.40
CA ASP A 473 -23.53 12.88 10.09
C ASP A 473 -23.23 14.38 10.10
N ALA A 474 -23.26 15.03 11.27
CA ALA A 474 -22.86 16.42 11.45
C ALA A 474 -21.37 16.60 11.77
N ALA A 475 -20.62 15.52 12.05
CA ALA A 475 -19.23 15.59 12.49
C ALA A 475 -18.32 16.21 11.42
N CYS A 476 -17.64 17.29 11.79
CA CYS A 476 -16.60 17.98 11.03
C CYS A 476 -15.85 18.92 11.98
N ASP A 477 -14.75 19.54 11.52
CA ASP A 477 -13.99 20.53 12.28
C ASP A 477 -14.57 21.95 12.17
N VAL A 478 -15.25 22.25 11.06
CA VAL A 478 -16.01 23.50 10.85
C VAL A 478 -17.18 23.24 9.91
N ALA A 479 -18.31 23.92 10.12
CA ALA A 479 -19.47 23.88 9.23
C ALA A 479 -19.59 25.20 8.45
N CYS A 480 -19.63 25.11 7.12
CA CYS A 480 -19.80 26.24 6.21
C CYS A 480 -21.23 26.23 5.65
N PHE A 481 -22.05 27.20 6.04
CA PHE A 481 -23.43 27.36 5.56
C PHE A 481 -23.48 28.35 4.41
N ILE A 482 -23.66 27.85 3.19
CA ILE A 482 -23.75 28.66 1.98
C ILE A 482 -25.22 28.88 1.61
N TYR A 483 -25.61 30.14 1.48
CA TYR A 483 -26.92 30.54 0.97
C TYR A 483 -26.78 31.56 -0.16
N ASP A 484 -27.74 31.57 -1.07
CA ASP A 484 -27.79 32.45 -2.24
C ASP A 484 -28.52 33.74 -1.91
N LEU A 485 -27.86 34.89 -2.07
CA LEU A 485 -28.47 36.21 -1.83
C LEU A 485 -29.66 36.51 -2.75
N SER A 486 -29.71 35.87 -3.92
CA SER A 486 -30.80 36.01 -4.88
C SER A 486 -31.98 35.05 -4.64
N ASP A 487 -31.86 34.08 -3.72
CA ASP A 487 -32.96 33.19 -3.32
C ASP A 487 -33.23 33.26 -1.81
N PRO A 488 -34.32 33.90 -1.37
CA PRO A 488 -34.57 34.11 0.05
C PRO A 488 -34.91 32.81 0.81
N ARG A 489 -35.25 31.72 0.10
CA ARG A 489 -35.51 30.40 0.72
C ARG A 489 -34.21 29.68 1.08
N SER A 490 -33.11 30.00 0.39
CA SER A 490 -31.83 29.34 0.60
C SER A 490 -31.27 29.54 2.01
N PHE A 491 -31.47 30.74 2.58
CA PHE A 491 -31.07 31.04 3.96
C PHE A 491 -31.91 30.29 4.99
N SER A 492 -33.23 30.16 4.74
CA SER A 492 -34.14 29.43 5.63
C SER A 492 -33.72 27.96 5.77
N TYR A 493 -33.21 27.35 4.70
CA TYR A 493 -32.61 26.01 4.72
C TYR A 493 -31.36 25.94 5.62
N CYS A 494 -30.43 26.89 5.49
CA CYS A 494 -29.23 26.91 6.34
C CYS A 494 -29.58 27.11 7.82
N ALA A 495 -30.52 28.02 8.12
CA ALA A 495 -30.98 28.29 9.47
C ALA A 495 -31.68 27.08 10.11
N SER A 496 -32.43 26.28 9.34
CA SER A 496 -33.07 25.07 9.87
C SER A 496 -32.06 23.99 10.23
N ILE A 497 -31.11 23.69 9.33
CA ILE A 497 -30.03 22.71 9.56
C ILE A 497 -29.16 23.12 10.75
N TYR A 498 -28.79 24.41 10.85
CA TYR A 498 -28.04 24.93 12.00
C TYR A 498 -28.78 24.66 13.32
N LYS A 499 -30.06 25.04 13.41
CA LYS A 499 -30.86 24.84 14.64
C LYS A 499 -31.03 23.38 15.02
N GLN A 500 -31.15 22.50 14.03
CA GLN A 500 -31.40 21.08 14.27
C GLN A 500 -30.13 20.31 14.68
N HIS A 501 -28.96 20.69 14.16
CA HIS A 501 -27.77 19.84 14.26
C HIS A 501 -26.52 20.52 14.81
N TYR A 502 -26.43 21.85 14.76
CA TYR A 502 -25.19 22.58 15.07
C TYR A 502 -25.32 23.57 16.22
N MET A 503 -26.54 24.04 16.55
CA MET A 503 -26.79 25.05 17.58
C MET A 503 -26.25 24.66 18.96
N ASP A 504 -26.42 23.39 19.36
CA ASP A 504 -25.94 22.86 20.64
C ASP A 504 -24.59 22.12 20.49
N SER A 505 -23.96 22.22 19.32
CA SER A 505 -22.68 21.57 19.04
C SER A 505 -21.49 22.48 19.37
N GLN A 506 -20.33 21.88 19.65
CA GLN A 506 -19.06 22.62 19.76
C GLN A 506 -18.39 22.87 18.39
N ILE A 507 -19.10 22.60 17.28
CA ILE A 507 -18.56 22.76 15.93
C ILE A 507 -18.72 24.23 15.52
N PRO A 508 -17.63 24.94 15.18
CA PRO A 508 -17.72 26.31 14.72
C PRO A 508 -18.48 26.38 13.39
N CYS A 509 -19.36 27.38 13.27
CA CYS A 509 -20.23 27.57 12.11
C CYS A 509 -19.95 28.93 11.46
N VAL A 510 -19.78 28.93 10.14
CA VAL A 510 -19.56 30.14 9.33
C VAL A 510 -20.63 30.20 8.25
N PHE A 511 -21.35 31.33 8.19
CA PHE A 511 -22.34 31.59 7.14
C PHE A 511 -21.68 32.35 5.99
N VAL A 512 -21.95 31.92 4.76
CA VAL A 512 -21.44 32.49 3.52
C VAL A 512 -22.60 32.86 2.62
N ALA A 513 -22.68 34.13 2.27
CA ALA A 513 -23.64 34.67 1.31
C ALA A 513 -23.01 34.60 -0.08
N SER A 514 -23.48 33.68 -0.92
CA SER A 514 -22.98 33.46 -2.27
C SER A 514 -23.70 34.35 -3.30
N LYS A 515 -23.12 34.42 -4.50
CA LYS A 515 -23.66 35.15 -5.67
C LYS A 515 -23.92 36.63 -5.38
N THR A 516 -23.00 37.28 -4.66
CA THR A 516 -23.09 38.71 -4.34
C THR A 516 -23.02 39.62 -5.58
N ASP A 517 -22.68 39.05 -6.74
CA ASP A 517 -22.76 39.68 -8.06
C ASP A 517 -24.20 39.83 -8.59
N LEU A 518 -25.16 39.07 -8.03
CA LEU A 518 -26.57 39.15 -8.39
C LEU A 518 -27.34 40.11 -7.47
N PRO A 519 -28.46 40.68 -7.93
CA PRO A 519 -29.32 41.50 -7.08
C PRO A 519 -29.84 40.71 -5.87
N GLU A 520 -29.76 41.33 -4.69
CA GLU A 520 -30.31 40.75 -3.46
C GLU A 520 -31.84 40.63 -3.56
N ALA A 521 -32.37 39.46 -3.20
CA ALA A 521 -33.80 39.23 -3.16
C ALA A 521 -34.48 40.08 -2.07
N SER A 522 -35.74 40.44 -2.30
CA SER A 522 -36.53 41.16 -1.30
C SER A 522 -36.69 40.33 -0.02
N GLN A 523 -36.46 40.97 1.13
CA GLN A 523 -36.49 40.31 2.43
C GLN A 523 -37.87 39.68 2.72
N GLN A 524 -37.86 38.39 3.06
CA GLN A 524 -39.03 37.69 3.60
C GLN A 524 -39.31 38.15 5.05
N PRO A 525 -40.54 38.01 5.56
CA PRO A 525 -40.84 38.25 6.98
C PRO A 525 -40.05 37.29 7.88
N GLY A 526 -39.14 37.81 8.70
CA GLY A 526 -38.25 37.01 9.56
C GLY A 526 -37.01 37.79 10.02
N LEU A 527 -36.06 37.09 10.66
CA LEU A 527 -34.73 37.64 10.95
C LEU A 527 -33.88 37.67 9.69
N SER A 528 -33.20 38.79 9.42
CA SER A 528 -32.18 38.84 8.38
C SER A 528 -30.99 37.91 8.72
N PRO A 529 -30.19 37.48 7.72
CA PRO A 529 -29.02 36.64 7.98
C PRO A 529 -28.02 37.24 8.99
N ALA A 530 -27.84 38.56 8.99
CA ALA A 530 -26.98 39.25 9.94
C ALA A 530 -27.54 39.23 11.36
N GLU A 531 -28.85 39.50 11.52
CA GLU A 531 -29.52 39.44 12.83
C GLU A 531 -29.57 38.01 13.37
N PHE A 532 -29.73 37.02 12.49
CA PHE A 532 -29.65 35.61 12.85
C PHE A 532 -28.29 35.26 13.42
N CYS A 533 -27.20 35.59 12.72
CA CYS A 533 -25.85 35.34 13.21
C CYS A 533 -25.61 36.04 14.55
N TYR A 534 -26.00 37.31 14.67
CA TYR A 534 -25.87 38.08 15.90
C TYR A 534 -26.62 37.42 17.07
N LYS A 535 -27.88 37.02 16.86
CA LYS A 535 -28.71 36.35 17.87
C LYS A 535 -28.12 35.03 18.37
N HIS A 536 -27.42 34.32 17.49
CA HIS A 536 -26.83 33.02 17.77
C HIS A 536 -25.32 33.09 18.11
N CYS A 537 -24.78 34.29 18.37
CA CYS A 537 -23.36 34.50 18.67
C CYS A 537 -22.40 33.98 17.58
N LEU A 538 -22.84 33.97 16.33
CA LEU A 538 -22.07 33.53 15.18
C LEU A 538 -21.35 34.71 14.51
N PRO A 539 -20.27 34.46 13.75
CA PRO A 539 -19.65 35.48 12.91
C PRO A 539 -20.66 36.06 11.90
N PRO A 540 -20.53 37.35 11.52
CA PRO A 540 -21.38 37.94 10.50
C PRO A 540 -21.22 37.19 9.16
N PRO A 541 -22.29 37.09 8.34
CA PRO A 541 -22.23 36.40 7.06
C PRO A 541 -21.09 36.92 6.17
N PHE A 542 -20.30 35.99 5.63
CA PHE A 542 -19.20 36.31 4.74
C PHE A 542 -19.73 36.47 3.30
N LEU A 543 -19.49 37.62 2.68
CA LEU A 543 -19.90 37.87 1.29
C LEU A 543 -18.91 37.21 0.33
N PHE A 544 -19.43 36.39 -0.59
CA PHE A 544 -18.62 35.63 -1.54
C PHE A 544 -19.24 35.59 -2.94
N SER A 545 -18.39 35.75 -3.96
CA SER A 545 -18.77 35.51 -5.34
C SER A 545 -17.62 34.84 -6.10
N CYS A 546 -17.99 33.90 -6.98
CA CYS A 546 -17.08 33.31 -7.96
C CYS A 546 -17.03 34.13 -9.26
N HIS A 547 -17.81 35.21 -9.36
CA HIS A 547 -17.90 36.09 -10.51
C HIS A 547 -16.88 37.23 -10.36
N GLY A 548 -15.78 37.14 -11.12
CA GLY A 548 -14.72 38.13 -11.13
C GLY A 548 -13.72 37.83 -12.25
N GLN A 549 -12.98 38.85 -12.71
CA GLN A 549 -11.94 38.69 -13.73
C GLN A 549 -10.60 38.17 -13.17
N GLY A 550 -10.48 38.06 -11.84
CA GLY A 550 -9.29 37.56 -11.14
C GLY A 550 -9.55 36.25 -10.38
N PRO A 551 -8.52 35.71 -9.71
CA PRO A 551 -8.65 34.50 -8.89
C PRO A 551 -9.67 34.72 -7.77
N PRO A 552 -10.45 33.70 -7.39
CA PRO A 552 -11.43 33.80 -6.31
C PRO A 552 -10.79 34.22 -4.98
N GLY A 553 -11.51 35.00 -4.18
CA GLY A 553 -11.02 35.44 -2.87
C GLY A 553 -10.78 34.26 -1.93
N THR A 554 -9.58 34.18 -1.36
CA THR A 554 -9.17 33.04 -0.49
C THR A 554 -9.47 33.24 0.99
N THR A 555 -9.86 34.45 1.38
CA THR A 555 -10.04 34.89 2.78
C THR A 555 -11.09 34.08 3.54
N VAL A 556 -12.13 33.58 2.85
CA VAL A 556 -13.16 32.72 3.45
C VAL A 556 -12.58 31.38 3.91
N TYR A 557 -11.67 30.78 3.13
CA TYR A 557 -11.05 29.50 3.47
C TYR A 557 -10.09 29.65 4.64
N THR A 558 -9.33 30.75 4.69
CA THR A 558 -8.52 31.09 5.86
C THR A 558 -9.38 31.25 7.11
N LYS A 559 -10.55 31.89 7.02
CA LYS A 559 -11.50 31.99 8.14
C LYS A 559 -12.02 30.62 8.59
N LEU A 560 -12.39 29.76 7.64
CA LEU A 560 -12.85 28.40 7.94
C LEU A 560 -11.77 27.58 8.67
N ALA A 561 -10.53 27.58 8.16
CA ALA A 561 -9.43 26.86 8.79
C ALA A 561 -9.01 27.47 10.13
N THR A 562 -9.06 28.80 10.27
CA THR A 562 -8.83 29.45 11.56
C THR A 562 -9.87 29.03 12.59
N ALA A 563 -11.15 29.00 12.20
CA ALA A 563 -12.23 28.54 13.06
C ALA A 563 -12.08 27.06 13.45
N ALA A 564 -11.67 26.20 12.51
CA ALA A 564 -11.38 24.79 12.77
C ALA A 564 -10.18 24.59 13.71
N THR A 565 -9.14 25.43 13.59
CA THR A 565 -7.93 25.36 14.43
C THR A 565 -8.19 25.88 15.85
N PHE A 566 -9.01 26.92 15.97
CA PHE A 566 -9.30 27.61 17.24
C PHE A 566 -10.81 27.72 17.51
N PRO A 567 -11.51 26.60 17.72
CA PRO A 567 -12.97 26.60 17.87
C PRO A 567 -13.46 27.31 19.15
N HIS A 568 -12.59 27.48 20.14
CA HIS A 568 -12.88 28.16 21.41
C HIS A 568 -12.81 29.69 21.30
N LEU A 569 -12.16 30.23 20.26
CA LEU A 569 -12.09 31.67 20.06
C LEU A 569 -13.38 32.13 19.39
N ASN A 570 -14.28 32.75 20.16
CA ASN A 570 -15.40 33.49 19.57
C ASN A 570 -14.83 34.64 18.72
N ALA A 571 -15.42 34.93 17.55
CA ALA A 571 -14.92 35.97 16.65
C ALA A 571 -14.82 37.36 17.31
N VAL A 572 -15.63 37.62 18.35
CA VAL A 572 -15.55 38.83 19.19
C VAL A 572 -14.20 38.92 19.92
N GLU A 573 -13.63 37.80 20.35
CA GLU A 573 -12.31 37.72 20.99
C GLU A 573 -11.16 37.68 19.97
N LEU A 574 -11.33 37.07 18.79
CA LEU A 574 -10.30 37.09 17.72
C LEU A 574 -10.02 38.52 17.20
N GLY A 575 -11.06 39.35 17.08
CA GLY A 575 -10.91 40.77 16.72
C GLY A 575 -10.19 41.57 17.81
N ALA A 576 -10.54 41.33 19.08
CA ALA A 576 -9.92 42.00 20.23
C ALA A 576 -8.48 41.53 20.47
N ALA A 577 -8.18 40.24 20.34
CA ALA A 577 -6.85 39.67 20.50
C ALA A 577 -5.88 40.16 19.41
N SER A 578 -6.33 40.25 18.16
CA SER A 578 -5.56 40.85 17.06
C SER A 578 -5.24 42.33 17.32
N PHE A 579 -6.19 43.07 17.88
CA PHE A 579 -6.01 44.48 18.26
C PHE A 579 -4.98 44.62 19.40
N TRP A 580 -5.13 43.87 20.50
CA TRP A 580 -4.20 43.92 21.63
C TRP A 580 -2.79 43.43 21.29
N LEU A 581 -2.65 42.43 20.42
CA LEU A 581 -1.34 41.98 19.90
C LEU A 581 -0.65 43.09 19.10
N ARG A 582 -1.38 43.82 18.26
CA ARG A 582 -0.83 44.97 17.51
C ARG A 582 -0.46 46.13 18.43
N VAL A 583 -1.24 46.40 19.47
CA VAL A 583 -0.92 47.41 20.49
C VAL A 583 0.32 47.01 21.29
N ALA A 584 0.45 45.74 21.69
CA ALA A 584 1.61 45.24 22.42
C ALA A 584 2.91 45.28 21.59
N LEU A 585 2.84 44.89 20.32
CA LEU A 585 3.96 45.02 19.37
C LEU A 585 4.35 46.49 19.17
N GLY A 586 3.36 47.38 19.00
CA GLY A 586 3.59 48.82 18.90
C GLY A 586 4.27 49.38 20.16
N ALA A 587 3.78 49.01 21.34
CA ALA A 587 4.33 49.42 22.63
C ALA A 587 5.79 48.95 22.81
N ALA A 588 6.10 47.70 22.45
CA ALA A 588 7.44 47.14 22.52
C ALA A 588 8.42 47.85 21.58
N VAL A 589 8.00 48.20 20.36
CA VAL A 589 8.82 48.97 19.42
C VAL A 589 9.08 50.39 19.95
N THR A 590 8.06 51.08 20.49
CA THR A 590 8.26 52.38 21.12
C THR A 590 9.16 52.32 22.36
N ALA A 591 9.08 51.25 23.15
CA ALA A 591 9.95 51.05 24.31
C ALA A 591 11.41 50.81 23.89
N LEU A 592 11.64 50.02 22.82
CA LEU A 592 12.96 49.80 22.24
C LEU A 592 13.56 51.10 21.67
N VAL A 593 12.78 51.87 20.90
CA VAL A 593 13.21 53.16 20.35
C VAL A 593 13.45 54.18 21.47
N GLY A 594 12.59 54.21 22.49
CA GLY A 594 12.79 55.06 23.67
C GLY A 594 14.04 54.69 24.46
N PHE A 595 14.32 53.40 24.62
CA PHE A 595 15.52 52.90 25.31
C PHE A 595 16.80 53.18 24.52
N THR A 596 16.78 53.05 23.19
CA THR A 596 17.93 53.40 22.35
C THR A 596 18.18 54.90 22.33
N LEU A 597 17.14 55.73 22.22
CA LEU A 597 17.25 57.20 22.34
C LEU A 597 17.77 57.62 23.72
N TYR A 598 17.27 57.01 24.80
CA TYR A 598 17.78 57.26 26.16
C TYR A 598 19.27 56.90 26.28
N ARG A 599 19.70 55.75 25.74
CA ARG A 599 21.12 55.35 25.72
C ARG A 599 22.00 56.29 24.91
N VAL A 600 21.49 56.85 23.80
CA VAL A 600 22.23 57.80 22.97
C VAL A 600 22.34 59.16 23.67
N LEU A 601 21.27 59.63 24.31
CA LEU A 601 21.27 60.89 25.07
C LEU A 601 22.10 60.80 26.36
N ALA A 602 22.10 59.65 27.03
CA ALA A 602 22.91 59.41 28.24
C ALA A 602 24.41 59.28 27.94
N LYS A 603 24.80 58.97 26.70
CA LYS A 603 26.21 58.96 26.24
C LYS A 603 26.73 60.35 25.82
N ASN A 604 25.84 61.32 25.61
CA ASN A 604 26.17 62.69 25.21
C ASN A 604 26.06 63.69 26.38
N LYS A 605 26.14 63.21 27.63
CA LYS A 605 26.20 64.05 28.84
C LYS A 605 27.54 63.89 29.54
#